data_AF-E8M9L7-F1
#
_entry.id   AF-E8M9L7-F1
#
_cell.length_a   1.000
_cell.length_b   1.000
_cell.length_c   1.000
_cell.angle_alpha   90.00
_cell.angle_beta   90.00
_cell.angle_gamma   90.00
#
_symmetry.space_group_name_H-M   'P 1'
#
loop_
_entity.id
_entity.type
_entity.pdbx_description
1 polymer ?
#
loop_
_entity_poly.entity_id
_entity_poly.type
_entity_poly.pdbx_seq_one_letter_code
_entity_poly.pdbx_strand_id
1 'polypeptide(L)'
;MKTWISLMLASVLAVPAWAGQFKTIKDVEVHYSAFNSTFLTPQVARSYKLKRNGYSALLNISVLDNYQAGKPAITAKITGTAKNLIGQTRELSFREVKEANAIYYLAEFPISDEENLTFTIDVNAGNKGTGTLKFTQKFYVEE
;
A
#
# COMPACT_ATOMS: atom_id res chain seq x y z
N MET A 1 46.92 25.46 34.54
CA MET A 1 46.31 26.00 33.29
C MET A 1 46.47 24.95 32.19
N LYS A 2 45.49 24.83 31.28
CA LYS A 2 45.42 23.92 30.11
C LYS A 2 45.13 22.44 30.44
N THR A 3 44.19 21.74 29.80
CA THR A 3 43.38 21.95 28.59
C THR A 3 42.13 21.06 28.69
N TRP A 4 40.94 21.64 28.56
CA TRP A 4 39.66 20.92 28.40
C TRP A 4 39.04 21.34 27.07
N ILE A 5 39.42 20.71 25.96
CA ILE A 5 38.65 20.79 24.72
C ILE A 5 38.76 19.45 23.98
N SER A 6 37.69 18.67 24.06
CA SER A 6 37.27 17.76 23.00
C SER A 6 35.77 17.55 23.19
N LEU A 7 34.99 18.56 22.81
CA LEU A 7 33.54 18.44 22.76
C LEU A 7 33.18 17.83 21.39
N MET A 8 32.73 16.58 21.41
CA MET A 8 32.05 15.91 20.30
C MET A 8 30.95 16.81 19.76
N LEU A 9 31.03 17.15 18.47
CA LEU A 9 29.89 17.67 17.72
C LEU A 9 29.60 16.69 16.56
N ALA A 10 28.97 15.57 16.91
CA ALA A 10 28.35 14.67 15.94
C ALA A 10 26.86 15.05 15.84
N SER A 11 26.57 16.10 15.08
CA SER A 11 25.18 16.44 14.73
C SER A 11 24.65 15.40 13.74
N VAL A 12 23.76 14.54 14.20
CA VAL A 12 23.04 13.56 13.38
C VAL A 12 22.13 14.33 12.42
N LEU A 13 22.46 14.32 11.13
CA LEU A 13 21.57 14.77 10.07
C LEU A 13 20.45 13.72 9.92
N ALA A 14 19.28 14.01 10.47
CA ALA A 14 18.08 13.22 10.22
C ALA A 14 17.66 13.43 8.76
N VAL A 15 17.99 12.48 7.89
CA VAL A 15 17.53 12.47 6.49
C VAL A 15 16.01 12.20 6.51
N PRO A 16 15.18 12.97 5.78
CA PRO A 16 13.76 12.67 5.70
C PRO A 16 13.56 11.30 5.07
N ALA A 17 12.96 10.38 5.82
CA ALA A 17 12.56 9.07 5.31
C ALA A 17 11.34 9.24 4.39
N TRP A 18 11.51 9.01 3.10
CA TRP A 18 10.40 8.94 2.15
C TRP A 18 9.71 7.59 2.33
N ALA A 19 8.77 7.52 3.26
CA ALA A 19 8.18 6.27 3.76
C ALA A 19 6.83 5.89 3.09
N GLY A 20 6.62 6.20 1.81
CA GLY A 20 5.40 5.84 1.08
C GLY A 20 5.69 5.00 -0.16
N GLN A 21 5.10 3.81 -0.27
CA GLN A 21 5.11 3.04 -1.51
C GLN A 21 4.04 3.59 -2.45
N PHE A 22 4.46 4.34 -3.47
CA PHE A 22 3.57 4.80 -4.53
C PHE A 22 4.25 4.73 -5.90
N LYS A 23 3.43 4.77 -6.95
CA LYS A 23 3.87 4.91 -8.33
C LYS A 23 3.12 6.07 -8.97
N THR A 24 3.85 6.98 -9.61
CA THR A 24 3.24 8.04 -10.42
C THR A 24 2.80 7.49 -11.77
N ILE A 25 1.55 7.74 -12.14
CA ILE A 25 0.98 7.40 -13.45
C ILE A 25 0.36 8.67 -14.02
N LYS A 26 1.06 9.32 -14.95
CA LYS A 26 0.67 10.63 -15.49
C LYS A 26 0.45 11.66 -14.36
N ASP A 27 -0.78 12.10 -14.10
CA ASP A 27 -1.09 13.16 -13.16
C ASP A 27 -1.54 12.62 -11.78
N VAL A 28 -1.42 11.31 -11.55
CA VAL A 28 -1.85 10.68 -10.29
C VAL A 28 -0.71 9.94 -9.59
N GLU A 29 -0.75 9.91 -8.26
CA GLU A 29 0.04 8.99 -7.43
C GLU A 29 -0.84 7.84 -7.00
N VAL A 30 -0.42 6.62 -7.35
CA VAL A 30 -1.05 5.38 -6.91
C VAL A 30 -0.28 4.86 -5.72
N HIS A 31 -0.79 5.11 -4.53
CA HIS A 31 -0.25 4.58 -3.27
C HIS A 31 -0.77 3.17 -3.06
N TYR A 32 0.10 2.28 -2.60
CA TYR A 32 -0.23 0.87 -2.39
C TYR A 32 0.39 0.34 -1.11
N SER A 33 -0.33 -0.55 -0.44
CA SER A 33 0.16 -1.25 0.74
C SER A 33 -0.45 -2.65 0.79
N ALA A 34 0.38 -3.67 0.95
CA ALA A 34 -0.04 -5.05 1.02
C ALA A 34 0.49 -5.66 2.33
N PHE A 35 -0.40 -6.14 3.21
CA PHE A 35 -0.03 -6.56 4.56
C PHE A 35 -0.96 -7.64 5.14
N ASN A 36 -0.51 -8.33 6.19
CA ASN A 36 -1.30 -9.33 6.91
C ASN A 36 -2.53 -8.70 7.56
N SER A 37 -3.70 -9.32 7.42
CA SER A 37 -4.96 -8.77 7.96
C SER A 37 -4.95 -8.62 9.49
N THR A 38 -4.08 -9.35 10.19
CA THR A 38 -3.86 -9.26 11.65
C THR A 38 -3.41 -7.87 12.11
N PHE A 39 -2.76 -7.09 11.22
CA PHE A 39 -2.35 -5.71 11.50
C PHE A 39 -3.52 -4.73 11.55
N LEU A 40 -4.69 -5.10 11.01
CA LEU A 40 -5.90 -4.31 11.21
C LEU A 40 -6.28 -4.34 12.68
N THR A 41 -6.72 -3.21 13.21
CA THR A 41 -7.39 -3.21 14.51
C THR A 41 -8.72 -3.96 14.40
N PRO A 42 -9.22 -4.60 15.48
CA PRO A 42 -10.51 -5.28 15.46
C PRO A 42 -11.67 -4.37 15.02
N GLN A 43 -11.61 -3.09 15.36
CA GLN A 43 -12.63 -2.10 14.99
C GLN A 43 -12.64 -1.83 13.49
N VAL A 44 -11.46 -1.63 12.87
CA VAL A 44 -11.35 -1.38 11.41
C VAL A 44 -11.82 -2.61 10.64
N ALA A 45 -11.37 -3.81 11.03
CA ALA A 45 -11.79 -5.05 10.40
C ALA A 45 -13.32 -5.23 10.45
N ARG A 46 -13.95 -4.96 11.59
CA ARG A 46 -15.43 -5.02 11.74
C ARG A 46 -16.14 -3.95 10.91
N SER A 47 -15.68 -2.71 10.95
CA SER A 47 -16.28 -1.59 10.21
C SER A 47 -16.35 -1.90 8.71
N TYR A 48 -15.26 -2.44 8.16
CA TYR A 48 -15.17 -2.81 6.76
C TYR A 48 -15.54 -4.27 6.50
N LYS A 49 -16.04 -5.05 7.47
CA LYS A 49 -16.38 -6.47 7.30
C LYS A 49 -15.25 -7.30 6.63
N LEU A 50 -14.00 -7.02 7.01
CA LEU A 50 -12.80 -7.72 6.53
C LEU A 50 -12.50 -8.91 7.46
N LYS A 51 -12.04 -10.04 6.91
CA LYS A 51 -11.54 -11.13 7.75
C LYS A 51 -10.20 -10.74 8.34
N ARG A 52 -10.08 -10.97 9.64
CA ARG A 52 -8.84 -10.76 10.40
C ARG A 52 -8.38 -12.11 10.95
N ASN A 53 -7.43 -12.73 10.28
CA ASN A 53 -6.83 -14.00 10.68
C ASN A 53 -5.40 -14.15 10.10
N GLY A 54 -4.68 -15.16 10.57
CA GLY A 54 -3.29 -15.45 10.18
C GLY A 54 -3.05 -15.79 8.72
N TYR A 55 -4.09 -16.22 8.00
CA TYR A 55 -4.01 -16.75 6.64
C TYR A 55 -4.59 -15.79 5.59
N SER A 56 -4.90 -14.56 5.99
CA SER A 56 -5.53 -13.55 5.13
C SER A 56 -4.69 -12.29 5.11
N ALA A 57 -4.49 -11.74 3.92
CA ALA A 57 -3.83 -10.46 3.71
C ALA A 57 -4.78 -9.47 3.02
N LEU A 58 -4.41 -8.20 3.08
CA LEU A 58 -5.13 -7.09 2.48
C LEU A 58 -4.21 -6.31 1.56
N LEU A 59 -4.69 -6.01 0.36
CA LEU A 59 -4.12 -4.98 -0.51
C LEU A 59 -5.01 -3.74 -0.43
N ASN A 60 -4.40 -2.62 -0.04
CA ASN A 60 -4.99 -1.30 -0.09
C ASN A 60 -4.36 -0.48 -1.23
N ILE A 61 -5.20 0.10 -2.07
CA ILE A 61 -4.80 1.07 -3.11
C ILE A 61 -5.54 2.39 -2.88
N SER A 62 -4.82 3.50 -2.97
CA SER A 62 -5.43 4.84 -3.02
C SER A 62 -4.82 5.65 -4.16
N VAL A 63 -5.64 6.42 -4.86
CA VAL A 63 -5.22 7.24 -6.01
C VAL A 63 -5.37 8.70 -5.65
N LEU A 64 -4.27 9.45 -5.70
CA LEU A 64 -4.23 10.87 -5.33
C LEU A 64 -3.93 11.71 -6.57
N ASP A 65 -4.60 12.86 -6.72
CA ASP A 65 -4.32 13.82 -7.80
C ASP A 65 -3.05 14.60 -7.48
N ASN A 66 -1.96 14.28 -8.17
CA ASN A 66 -0.65 14.88 -7.93
C ASN A 66 -0.53 16.31 -8.50
N TYR A 67 -1.49 16.74 -9.32
CA TYR A 67 -1.50 18.08 -9.91
C TYR A 67 -2.17 19.11 -9.00
N GLN A 68 -3.00 18.67 -8.05
CA GLN A 68 -3.69 19.55 -7.11
C GLN A 68 -2.93 19.67 -5.78
N ALA A 69 -2.88 20.89 -5.23
CA ALA A 69 -2.31 21.13 -3.92
C ALA A 69 -3.04 20.29 -2.85
N GLY A 70 -2.28 19.67 -1.95
CA GLY A 70 -2.82 18.76 -0.93
C GLY A 70 -3.12 17.34 -1.43
N LYS A 71 -2.89 17.04 -2.72
CA LYS A 71 -3.03 15.70 -3.32
C LYS A 71 -4.33 14.97 -2.92
N PRO A 72 -5.51 15.55 -3.22
CA PRO A 72 -6.78 14.97 -2.82
C PRO A 72 -6.97 13.57 -3.44
N ALA A 73 -7.65 12.69 -2.71
CA ALA A 73 -8.02 11.39 -3.24
C ALA A 73 -9.04 11.54 -4.36
N ILE A 74 -8.88 10.75 -5.43
CA ILE A 74 -9.78 10.72 -6.58
C ILE A 74 -10.26 9.30 -6.87
N THR A 75 -11.46 9.21 -7.44
CA THR A 75 -12.02 7.93 -7.88
C THR A 75 -11.23 7.37 -9.07
N ALA A 76 -10.99 6.07 -9.06
CA ALA A 76 -10.41 5.33 -10.17
C ALA A 76 -11.10 3.96 -10.30
N LYS A 77 -11.14 3.42 -11.52
CA LYS A 77 -11.46 2.01 -11.73
C LYS A 77 -10.20 1.19 -11.48
N ILE A 78 -10.26 0.30 -10.49
CA ILE A 78 -9.15 -0.58 -10.09
C ILE A 78 -9.52 -2.03 -10.40
N THR A 79 -8.65 -2.71 -11.13
CA THR A 79 -8.70 -4.16 -11.36
C THR A 79 -7.30 -4.73 -11.17
N GLY A 80 -7.18 -6.04 -10.93
CA GLY A 80 -5.84 -6.61 -10.87
C GLY A 80 -5.81 -8.08 -10.50
N THR A 81 -4.60 -8.61 -10.52
CA THR A 81 -4.29 -10.00 -10.20
C THR A 81 -3.09 -10.09 -9.28
N ALA A 82 -3.01 -11.20 -8.55
CA ALA A 82 -1.79 -11.60 -7.84
C ALA A 82 -1.32 -12.96 -8.37
N LYS A 83 -0.01 -13.09 -8.60
CA LYS A 83 0.62 -14.30 -9.12
C LYS A 83 1.72 -14.77 -8.18
N ASN A 84 1.70 -16.05 -7.79
CA ASN A 84 2.75 -16.64 -6.98
C ASN A 84 3.91 -17.17 -7.85
N LEU A 85 5.00 -17.60 -7.21
CA LEU A 85 6.23 -18.04 -7.90
C LEU A 85 6.02 -19.28 -8.79
N ILE A 86 5.11 -20.18 -8.42
CA ILE A 86 4.76 -21.36 -9.22
C ILE A 86 3.80 -21.05 -10.37
N GLY A 87 3.39 -19.79 -10.50
CA GLY A 87 2.65 -19.29 -11.64
C GLY A 87 1.13 -19.27 -11.49
N GLN A 88 0.59 -19.71 -10.35
CA GLN A 88 -0.84 -19.61 -10.07
C GLN A 88 -1.24 -18.14 -9.95
N THR A 89 -2.29 -17.76 -10.68
CA THR A 89 -2.80 -16.39 -10.73
C THR A 89 -4.19 -16.34 -10.11
N ARG A 90 -4.44 -15.35 -9.26
CA ARG A 90 -5.74 -15.08 -8.63
C ARG A 90 -6.23 -13.69 -9.01
N GLU A 91 -7.50 -13.56 -9.35
CA GLU A 91 -8.13 -12.25 -9.52
C GLU A 91 -8.37 -11.60 -8.16
N LEU A 92 -8.18 -10.29 -8.09
CA LEU A 92 -8.37 -9.50 -6.88
C LEU A 92 -9.73 -8.80 -6.94
N SER A 93 -10.57 -9.08 -5.96
CA SER A 93 -11.87 -8.43 -5.81
C SER A 93 -11.72 -7.16 -4.98
N PHE A 94 -11.65 -6.01 -5.66
CA PHE A 94 -11.55 -4.71 -5.01
C PHE A 94 -12.93 -4.18 -4.59
N ARG A 95 -13.01 -3.66 -3.36
CA ARG A 95 -14.15 -2.89 -2.87
C ARG A 95 -13.73 -1.46 -2.58
N GLU A 96 -14.46 -0.51 -3.15
CA GLU A 96 -14.30 0.93 -2.87
C GLU A 96 -14.86 1.26 -1.48
N VAL A 97 -14.09 2.00 -0.70
CA VAL A 97 -14.45 2.53 0.62
C VAL A 97 -14.16 4.02 0.62
N LYS A 98 -15.14 4.83 1.00
CA LYS A 98 -15.00 6.28 1.15
C LYS A 98 -15.15 6.68 2.59
N GLU A 99 -14.18 7.42 3.11
CA GLU A 99 -14.21 7.93 4.48
C GLU A 99 -13.74 9.38 4.47
N ALA A 100 -14.64 10.30 4.80
CA ALA A 100 -14.42 11.74 4.66
C ALA A 100 -13.87 12.10 3.27
N ASN A 101 -12.59 12.50 3.20
CA ASN A 101 -11.90 12.89 1.97
C ASN A 101 -10.95 11.81 1.41
N ALA A 102 -10.97 10.61 1.98
CA ALA A 102 -10.14 9.48 1.55
C ALA A 102 -10.95 8.46 0.75
N ILE A 103 -10.32 7.88 -0.27
CA ILE A 103 -10.88 6.80 -1.10
C ILE A 103 -9.87 5.65 -1.10
N TYR A 104 -10.33 4.48 -0.67
CA TYR A 104 -9.55 3.24 -0.61
C TYR A 104 -10.18 2.18 -1.50
N TYR A 105 -9.33 1.41 -2.18
CA TYR A 105 -9.71 0.20 -2.89
C TYR A 105 -9.07 -0.98 -2.16
N LEU A 106 -9.90 -1.76 -1.48
CA LEU A 106 -9.47 -2.86 -0.62
C LEU A 106 -9.74 -4.20 -1.28
N ALA A 107 -8.72 -5.05 -1.38
CA ALA A 107 -8.85 -6.44 -1.81
C ALA A 107 -8.29 -7.38 -0.73
N GLU A 108 -9.13 -8.25 -0.20
CA GLU A 108 -8.74 -9.33 0.71
C GLU A 108 -8.40 -10.59 -0.10
N PHE A 109 -7.34 -11.29 0.27
CA PHE A 109 -6.95 -12.55 -0.37
C PHE A 109 -6.27 -13.50 0.62
N PRO A 110 -6.39 -14.83 0.41
CA PRO A 110 -5.67 -15.79 1.21
C PRO A 110 -4.17 -15.76 0.91
N ILE A 111 -3.38 -16.12 1.91
CA ILE A 111 -1.93 -16.28 1.81
C ILE A 111 -1.50 -17.63 2.40
N SER A 112 -0.37 -18.13 1.92
CA SER A 112 0.39 -19.21 2.55
C SER A 112 1.66 -18.67 3.20
N ASP A 113 2.28 -19.48 4.06
CA ASP A 113 3.53 -19.07 4.69
C ASP A 113 4.66 -18.93 3.66
N GLU A 114 5.51 -17.94 3.88
CA GLU A 114 6.58 -17.52 2.96
C GLU A 114 6.15 -17.24 1.50
N GLU A 115 4.88 -16.94 1.25
CA GLU A 115 4.36 -16.76 -0.10
C GLU A 115 4.81 -15.43 -0.73
N ASN A 116 5.49 -15.51 -1.87
CA ASN A 116 5.83 -14.34 -2.69
C ASN A 116 4.76 -14.11 -3.76
N LEU A 117 4.12 -12.94 -3.72
CA LEU A 117 3.07 -12.55 -4.64
C LEU A 117 3.48 -11.35 -5.47
N THR A 118 3.42 -11.51 -6.78
CA THR A 118 3.55 -10.41 -7.74
C THR A 118 2.16 -9.88 -8.08
N PHE A 119 1.90 -8.65 -7.69
CA PHE A 119 0.66 -7.93 -7.98
C PHE A 119 0.79 -7.20 -9.31
N THR A 120 -0.24 -7.28 -10.14
CA THR A 120 -0.40 -6.48 -11.35
C THR A 120 -1.76 -5.80 -11.28
N ILE A 121 -1.75 -4.50 -11.02
CA ILE A 121 -2.94 -3.68 -10.76
C ILE A 121 -3.10 -2.68 -11.89
N ASP A 122 -4.22 -2.75 -12.58
CA ASP A 122 -4.60 -1.77 -13.59
C ASP A 122 -5.41 -0.66 -12.95
N VAL A 123 -4.93 0.56 -13.13
CA VAL A 123 -5.48 1.78 -12.56
C VAL A 123 -5.99 2.63 -13.71
N ASN A 124 -7.26 3.02 -13.65
CA ASN A 124 -7.86 3.94 -14.61
C ASN A 124 -8.57 5.09 -13.86
N ALA A 125 -7.91 6.24 -13.81
CA ALA A 125 -8.43 7.50 -13.28
C ALA A 125 -8.92 8.44 -14.41
N GLY A 126 -9.39 7.86 -15.51
CA GLY A 126 -9.80 8.58 -16.72
C GLY A 126 -8.67 9.41 -17.30
N ASN A 127 -8.96 10.68 -17.63
CA ASN A 127 -8.00 11.58 -18.27
C ASN A 127 -6.80 11.95 -17.37
N LYS A 128 -6.91 11.76 -16.05
CA LYS A 128 -5.83 12.07 -15.10
C LYS A 128 -4.69 11.04 -15.15
N GLY A 129 -4.99 9.80 -15.51
CA GLY A 129 -3.98 8.77 -15.64
C GLY A 129 -4.58 7.38 -15.78
N THR A 130 -4.04 6.59 -16.70
CA THR A 130 -4.31 5.17 -16.82
C THR A 130 -2.99 4.42 -16.98
N GLY A 131 -2.82 3.33 -16.25
CA GLY A 131 -1.60 2.53 -16.34
C GLY A 131 -1.57 1.40 -15.31
N THR A 132 -0.49 0.64 -15.37
CA THR A 132 -0.33 -0.57 -14.54
C THR A 132 0.69 -0.32 -13.43
N LEU A 133 0.30 -0.65 -12.19
CA LEU A 133 1.16 -0.79 -11.04
C LEU A 133 1.55 -2.26 -10.89
N LYS A 134 2.86 -2.54 -10.80
CA LYS A 134 3.38 -3.90 -10.60
C LYS A 134 4.41 -3.89 -9.50
N PHE A 135 4.24 -4.77 -8.52
CA PHE A 135 5.16 -4.93 -7.39
C PHE A 135 5.07 -6.34 -6.82
N THR A 136 6.05 -6.73 -6.01
CA THR A 136 6.09 -8.03 -5.35
C THR A 136 6.17 -7.85 -3.85
N GLN A 137 5.43 -8.66 -3.10
CA GLN A 137 5.46 -8.69 -1.64
C GLN A 137 5.57 -10.14 -1.17
N LYS A 138 6.40 -10.37 -0.14
CA LYS A 138 6.45 -11.64 0.58
C LYS A 138 5.54 -11.56 1.80
N PHE A 139 4.74 -12.61 2.02
CA PHE A 139 3.87 -12.77 3.17
C PHE A 139 4.34 -13.93 4.04
N TYR A 140 4.01 -13.84 5.32
CA TYR A 140 4.19 -14.89 6.30
C TYR A 140 2.86 -15.08 7.02
N VAL A 141 2.52 -16.32 7.35
CA VAL A 141 1.32 -16.58 8.16
C VAL A 141 1.59 -16.11 9.59
N GLU A 142 0.57 -15.54 10.22
CA GLU A 142 0.63 -15.10 11.61
C GLU A 142 -0.17 -16.08 12.48
N GLU A 143 0.35 -16.42 13.66
CA GLU A 143 -0.36 -17.29 14.63
C GLU A 143 -1.33 -16.51 15.53
#